data_AF-A0A7C0URM8-F1
#
_entry.id   AF-A0A7C0URM8-F1
#
_cell.length_a   1.000
_cell.length_b   1.000
_cell.length_c   1.000
_cell.angle_alpha   90.00
_cell.angle_beta   90.00
_cell.angle_gamma   90.00
#
_symmetry.space_group_name_H-M   'P 1'
#
loop_
_entity.id
_entity.type
_entity.pdbx_description
1 polymer ?
#
loop_
_entity_poly.entity_id
_entity_poly.type
_entity_poly.pdbx_seq_one_letter_code
_entity_poly.pdbx_strand_id
1 'polypeptide(L)'
;MIQFMMKYFERRGIPPTKVRFPPGKTKEGKSTAEVAVEMGRALQSESVVAIPSSVWEIGGKVLYKWDVEYLDEQRRGDMFQSALVSLEAKILRAMFVPERVITQDTLSKAGSYSLSKVHADMFLLGEEGLTVSLEDQINKYLISKLVEINFGKKAWARVEIERITEARKQFLKDVFMEMLKSGDAKPAADAIADYLGLPMEGKQPEAQEAEEKSETSISLEESQPAGRWWREPTELEDEKMLADIEDKVDIEKEVLANELTSILDDVEEKVVSKLDSLLRRNEDLGDLWYRNVRTITPEGMRKIEKVVWEPRRSDVRKAFLNKMKEMYFYGQKTAFDELGMAEDPKVDKRYWNKLQMRVQTILDEFYSNLRYKVNLAITETAASQEAPIPKVRAVFSVYRNKKIPTMCDTELMMAFNIGRKQVADYYGTG
;
A
#
# COMPACT_ATOMS: atom_id res chain seq x y z
N MET A 1 -11.05 -17.96 23.55
CA MET A 1 -9.60 -17.97 23.87
C MET A 1 -9.30 -17.22 25.16
N ILE A 2 -9.77 -15.98 25.33
CA ILE A 2 -9.56 -15.18 26.56
C ILE A 2 -10.01 -15.93 27.83
N GLN A 3 -11.20 -16.53 27.84
CA GLN A 3 -11.67 -17.33 28.99
C GLN A 3 -10.75 -18.51 29.32
N PHE A 4 -10.12 -19.12 28.32
CA PHE A 4 -9.18 -20.23 28.53
C PHE A 4 -7.84 -19.72 29.08
N MET A 5 -7.39 -18.57 28.60
CA MET A 5 -6.23 -17.86 29.17
C MET A 5 -6.47 -17.48 30.64
N MET A 6 -7.64 -16.95 30.98
CA MET A 6 -8.01 -16.63 32.36
C MET A 6 -8.01 -17.87 33.26
N LYS A 7 -8.63 -18.97 32.81
CA LYS A 7 -8.58 -20.26 33.53
C LYS A 7 -7.16 -20.81 33.67
N TYR A 8 -6.32 -20.62 32.65
CA TYR A 8 -4.91 -21.01 32.69
C TYR A 8 -4.15 -20.19 33.73
N PHE A 9 -4.31 -18.86 33.75
CA PHE A 9 -3.67 -17.98 34.73
C PHE A 9 -4.20 -18.22 36.15
N GLU A 10 -5.49 -18.47 36.33
CA GLU A 10 -6.07 -18.81 37.63
C GLU A 10 -5.44 -20.11 38.20
N ARG A 11 -5.34 -21.16 37.37
CA ARG A 11 -4.73 -22.43 37.78
C ARG A 11 -3.22 -22.33 38.04
N ARG A 12 -2.53 -21.36 37.43
CA ARG A 12 -1.07 -21.19 37.52
C ARG A 12 -0.64 -20.07 38.45
N GLY A 13 -1.55 -19.19 38.87
CA GLY A 13 -1.29 -18.17 39.89
C GLY A 13 -0.94 -18.79 41.24
N ILE A 14 -1.33 -20.06 41.47
CA ILE A 14 -0.92 -20.86 42.61
C ILE A 14 -0.20 -22.12 42.09
N PRO A 15 1.13 -22.07 41.87
CA PRO A 15 1.86 -23.24 41.40
C PRO A 15 1.81 -24.35 42.47
N PRO A 16 1.66 -25.62 42.09
CA PRO A 16 1.69 -26.70 43.05
C PRO A 16 3.08 -26.81 43.68
N THR A 17 3.10 -26.93 45.01
CA THR A 17 4.33 -27.04 45.79
C THR A 17 4.80 -28.48 45.83
N LYS A 18 6.08 -28.69 45.54
CA LYS A 18 6.76 -29.97 45.68
C LYS A 18 7.61 -29.93 46.95
N VAL A 19 7.29 -30.82 47.90
CA VAL A 19 8.06 -30.98 49.14
C VAL A 19 8.79 -32.32 49.11
N ARG A 20 10.11 -32.29 49.28
CA ARG A 20 10.93 -33.49 49.50
C ARG A 20 11.22 -33.60 50.99
N PHE A 21 10.98 -34.80 51.54
CA PHE A 21 11.13 -35.07 52.96
C PHE A 21 11.80 -36.43 53.18
N PRO A 22 12.51 -36.63 54.30
CA PRO A 22 13.07 -37.93 54.64
C PRO A 22 11.97 -38.86 55.18
N PRO A 23 12.00 -40.17 54.86
CA PRO A 23 11.05 -41.12 55.41
C PRO A 23 11.27 -41.30 56.92
N GLY A 24 10.20 -41.27 57.72
CA GLY A 24 10.28 -41.53 59.15
C GLY A 24 9.18 -40.87 59.98
N LYS A 25 9.44 -40.76 61.29
CA LYS A 25 8.61 -40.00 62.23
C LYS A 25 9.45 -38.88 62.86
N THR A 26 8.80 -37.77 63.18
CA THR A 26 9.44 -36.69 63.94
C THR A 26 9.66 -37.13 65.39
N LYS A 27 10.45 -36.36 66.15
CA LYS A 27 10.70 -36.61 67.58
C LYS A 27 9.41 -36.65 68.42
N GLU A 28 8.34 -36.01 67.92
CA GLU A 28 7.01 -35.96 68.53
C GLU A 28 6.10 -37.12 68.08
N GLY A 29 6.61 -38.07 67.31
CA GLY A 29 5.86 -39.25 66.84
C GLY A 29 4.94 -39.01 65.65
N LYS A 30 4.83 -37.77 65.14
CA LYS A 30 4.09 -37.44 63.91
C LYS A 30 4.82 -37.97 62.68
N SER A 31 4.07 -38.34 61.63
CA SER A 31 4.67 -38.77 60.37
C SER A 31 5.38 -37.60 59.69
N THR A 32 6.59 -37.80 59.16
CA THR A 32 7.28 -36.75 58.40
C THR A 32 6.51 -36.33 57.15
N ALA A 33 5.67 -37.22 56.60
CA ALA A 33 4.79 -36.92 55.48
C ALA A 33 3.67 -35.94 55.86
N GLU A 34 3.11 -36.04 57.07
CA GLU A 34 2.05 -35.13 57.53
C GLU A 34 2.60 -33.71 57.71
N VAL A 35 3.80 -33.60 58.29
CA VAL A 35 4.50 -32.33 58.46
C VAL A 35 4.88 -31.72 57.12
N ALA A 36 5.31 -32.53 56.14
CA ALA A 36 5.60 -32.06 54.79
C ALA A 36 4.36 -31.50 54.08
N VAL A 37 3.19 -32.12 54.26
CA VAL A 37 1.92 -31.62 53.72
C VAL A 37 1.48 -30.33 54.42
N GLU A 38 1.67 -30.23 55.73
CA GLU A 38 1.40 -29.02 56.50
C GLU A 38 2.29 -27.86 56.05
N MET A 39 3.59 -28.10 55.85
CA MET A 39 4.52 -27.11 55.29
C MET A 39 4.10 -26.66 53.88
N GLY A 40 3.67 -27.60 53.02
CA GLY A 40 3.18 -27.28 51.69
C GLY A 40 1.90 -26.43 51.69
N ARG A 41 0.99 -26.69 52.64
CA ARG A 41 -0.23 -25.88 52.84
C ARG A 41 0.09 -24.50 53.41
N ALA A 42 0.97 -24.45 54.41
CA ALA A 42 1.44 -23.20 54.98
C ALA A 42 2.07 -22.32 53.91
N LEU A 43 2.86 -22.86 52.98
CA LEU A 43 3.43 -22.09 51.87
C LEU A 43 2.37 -21.54 50.88
N GLN A 44 1.21 -22.20 50.76
CA GLN A 44 0.12 -21.75 49.88
C GLN A 44 -0.73 -20.66 50.54
N SER A 45 -0.93 -20.71 51.86
CA SER A 45 -1.74 -19.72 52.60
C SER A 45 -0.90 -18.59 53.21
N GLU A 46 0.35 -18.86 53.54
CA GLU A 46 1.31 -17.99 54.21
C GLU A 46 2.58 -17.87 53.36
N SER A 47 3.26 -16.74 53.41
CA SER A 47 4.42 -16.46 52.54
C SER A 47 5.77 -16.90 53.11
N VAL A 48 5.80 -17.51 54.30
CA VAL A 48 7.03 -17.85 55.02
C VAL A 48 6.94 -19.27 55.58
N VAL A 49 7.93 -20.10 55.26
CA VAL A 49 8.09 -21.44 55.83
C VAL A 49 9.51 -21.59 56.36
N ALA A 50 9.64 -22.04 57.61
CA ALA A 50 10.93 -22.37 58.19
C ALA A 50 11.30 -23.83 57.86
N ILE A 51 12.44 -24.04 57.21
CA ILE A 51 12.90 -25.36 56.78
C ILE A 51 14.10 -25.81 57.62
N PRO A 52 14.14 -27.05 58.13
CA PRO A 52 15.30 -27.57 58.86
C PRO A 52 16.55 -27.67 57.99
N SER A 53 17.69 -27.17 58.48
CA SER A 53 18.98 -27.16 57.77
C SER A 53 19.72 -28.51 57.75
N SER A 54 19.06 -29.61 58.09
CA SER A 54 19.67 -30.94 58.08
C SER A 54 20.08 -31.34 56.65
N VAL A 55 21.25 -31.95 56.50
CA VAL A 55 21.81 -32.35 55.20
C VAL A 55 22.19 -33.84 55.15
N TRP A 56 22.21 -34.40 53.95
CA TRP A 56 22.87 -35.66 53.60
C TRP A 56 24.16 -35.35 52.85
N GLU A 57 25.26 -35.96 53.27
CA GLU A 57 26.50 -35.98 52.49
C GLU A 57 26.60 -37.33 51.78
N ILE A 58 26.38 -37.32 50.46
CA ILE A 58 26.50 -38.52 49.63
C ILE A 58 27.44 -38.15 48.47
N GLY A 59 28.61 -38.80 48.42
CA GLY A 59 29.58 -38.63 47.32
C GLY A 59 30.11 -37.19 47.15
N GLY A 60 30.35 -36.46 48.25
CA GLY A 60 30.88 -35.09 48.21
C GLY A 60 29.87 -34.00 47.85
N LYS A 61 28.58 -34.34 47.67
CA LYS A 61 27.49 -33.37 47.50
C LYS A 61 26.67 -33.27 48.78
N VAL A 62 26.47 -32.04 49.24
CA VAL A 62 25.60 -31.69 50.37
C VAL A 62 24.19 -31.46 49.82
N LEU A 63 23.26 -32.35 50.17
CA LEU A 63 21.84 -32.24 49.80
C LEU A 63 21.02 -32.00 51.06
N TYR A 64 20.14 -31.00 51.07
CA TYR A 64 19.22 -30.79 52.19
C TYR A 64 18.24 -31.96 52.30
N LYS A 65 17.99 -32.44 53.53
CA LYS A 65 17.01 -33.52 53.78
C LYS A 65 15.58 -33.04 53.51
N TRP A 66 15.35 -31.75 53.71
CA TRP A 66 14.08 -31.08 53.48
C TRP A 66 14.28 -30.05 52.39
N ASP A 67 13.41 -30.06 51.39
CA ASP A 67 13.47 -29.16 50.25
C ASP A 67 12.06 -28.85 49.76
N VAL A 68 11.81 -27.58 49.45
CA VAL A 68 10.50 -27.07 49.07
C VAL A 68 10.67 -26.24 47.81
N GLU A 69 10.15 -26.75 46.70
CA GLU A 69 10.26 -26.13 45.38
C GLU A 69 8.86 -25.92 44.80
N TYR A 70 8.62 -24.79 44.14
CA TYR A 70 7.44 -24.66 43.29
C TYR A 70 7.67 -25.41 41.97
N LEU A 71 6.64 -26.13 41.51
CA LEU A 71 6.67 -26.71 40.18
C LEU A 71 6.40 -25.61 39.15
N ASP A 72 7.46 -24.91 38.74
CA ASP A 72 7.38 -23.90 37.69
C ASP A 72 7.36 -24.57 36.31
N GLU A 73 6.35 -24.24 35.51
CA GLU A 73 6.26 -24.64 34.11
C GLU A 73 6.43 -23.38 33.26
N GLN A 74 7.69 -23.05 32.98
CA GLN A 74 8.05 -21.86 32.23
C GLN A 74 7.49 -21.96 30.79
N ARG A 75 6.90 -20.85 30.31
CA ARG A 75 6.70 -20.48 28.88
C ARG A 75 5.35 -20.71 28.19
N ARG A 76 4.26 -21.11 28.86
CA ARG A 76 2.94 -21.21 28.16
C ARG A 76 2.08 -19.94 28.20
N GLY A 77 2.37 -18.98 29.09
CA GLY A 77 1.61 -17.72 29.19
C GLY A 77 1.70 -16.87 27.91
N ASP A 78 2.91 -16.71 27.38
CA ASP A 78 3.19 -15.90 26.18
C ASP A 78 2.55 -16.49 24.90
N MET A 79 2.30 -17.81 24.89
CA MET A 79 1.61 -18.47 23.78
C MET A 79 0.16 -17.97 23.63
N PHE A 80 -0.50 -17.63 24.74
CA PHE A 80 -1.85 -17.05 24.68
C PHE A 80 -1.83 -15.62 24.15
N GLN A 81 -0.86 -14.81 24.58
CA GLN A 81 -0.73 -13.43 24.11
C GLN A 81 -0.47 -13.38 22.60
N SER A 82 0.47 -14.17 22.10
CA SER A 82 0.75 -14.25 20.66
C SER A 82 -0.47 -14.73 19.85
N ALA A 83 -1.21 -15.72 20.35
CA ALA A 83 -2.42 -16.20 19.69
C ALA A 83 -3.56 -15.14 19.70
N LEU A 84 -3.73 -14.40 20.80
CA LEU A 84 -4.71 -13.32 20.90
C LEU A 84 -4.41 -12.19 19.92
N VAL A 85 -3.17 -11.72 19.86
CA VAL A 85 -2.74 -10.69 18.91
C VAL A 85 -3.01 -11.13 17.46
N SER A 86 -2.75 -12.40 17.14
CA SER A 86 -3.06 -12.94 15.81
C SER A 86 -4.57 -12.94 15.50
N LEU A 87 -5.42 -13.26 16.47
CA LEU A 87 -6.87 -13.25 16.29
C LEU A 87 -7.42 -11.83 16.20
N GLU A 88 -6.93 -10.90 17.01
CA GLU A 88 -7.29 -9.48 16.96
C GLU A 88 -6.94 -8.89 15.58
N ALA A 89 -5.75 -9.20 15.06
CA ALA A 89 -5.35 -8.83 13.72
C ALA A 89 -6.30 -9.39 12.63
N LYS A 90 -6.75 -10.65 12.79
CA LYS A 90 -7.72 -11.25 11.86
C LYS A 90 -9.10 -10.60 11.93
N ILE A 91 -9.57 -10.23 13.13
CA ILE A 91 -10.83 -9.50 13.31
C ILE A 91 -10.76 -8.13 12.62
N LEU A 92 -9.67 -7.38 12.82
CA LEU A 92 -9.47 -6.08 12.16
C LEU A 92 -9.46 -6.24 10.63
N ARG A 93 -8.73 -7.23 10.10
CA ARG A 93 -8.71 -7.51 8.65
C ARG A 93 -10.06 -7.92 8.10
N ALA A 94 -10.87 -8.67 8.87
CA ALA A 94 -12.22 -9.05 8.46
C ALA A 94 -13.16 -7.84 8.37
N MET A 95 -12.91 -6.81 9.17
CA MET A 95 -13.61 -5.52 9.08
C MET A 95 -12.96 -4.55 8.07
N PHE A 96 -11.99 -5.01 7.28
CA PHE A 96 -11.17 -4.19 6.38
C PHE A 96 -10.41 -3.05 7.06
N VAL A 97 -10.28 -3.09 8.40
CA VAL A 97 -9.52 -2.10 9.17
C VAL A 97 -8.04 -2.49 9.19
N PRO A 98 -7.12 -1.61 8.75
CA PRO A 98 -5.72 -1.94 8.75
C PRO A 98 -5.16 -2.01 10.17
N GLU A 99 -4.57 -3.15 10.50
CA GLU A 99 -3.99 -3.46 11.82
C GLU A 99 -3.05 -2.35 12.31
N ARG A 100 -2.16 -1.85 11.45
CA ARG A 100 -1.15 -0.83 11.78
C ARG A 100 -1.71 0.54 12.16
N VAL A 101 -2.97 0.83 11.87
CA VAL A 101 -3.60 2.10 12.27
C VAL A 101 -4.00 2.07 13.75
N ILE A 102 -4.28 0.88 14.31
CA ILE A 102 -4.80 0.71 15.67
C ILE A 102 -3.77 0.08 16.62
N THR A 103 -2.95 -0.86 16.15
CA THR A 103 -2.05 -1.66 17.02
C THR A 103 -0.61 -1.11 17.10
N GLN A 104 -0.39 0.12 16.66
CA GLN A 104 0.95 0.71 16.44
C GLN A 104 1.84 0.79 17.70
N ASP A 105 1.26 0.72 18.90
CA ASP A 105 1.98 0.99 20.15
C ASP A 105 2.55 -0.25 20.86
N THR A 106 2.04 -1.47 20.64
CA THR A 106 2.27 -2.55 21.60
C THR A 106 3.43 -3.50 21.30
N LEU A 107 3.84 -3.70 20.04
CA LEU A 107 4.80 -4.80 19.73
C LEU A 107 5.91 -4.49 18.73
N SER A 108 5.94 -3.34 18.04
CA SER A 108 6.92 -3.11 16.96
C SER A 108 7.27 -1.63 16.76
N LYS A 109 8.18 -1.10 17.59
CA LYS A 109 8.73 0.26 17.46
C LYS A 109 9.57 0.52 16.19
N ALA A 110 9.61 -0.41 15.23
CA ALA A 110 10.48 -0.37 14.05
C ALA A 110 9.74 -0.64 12.72
N GLY A 111 8.54 -0.07 12.56
CA GLY A 111 7.77 -0.14 11.30
C GLY A 111 7.72 1.21 10.60
N SER A 112 8.08 1.26 9.31
CA SER A 112 8.08 2.48 8.50
C SER A 112 6.72 3.20 8.54
N TYR A 113 6.69 4.42 9.11
CA TYR A 113 5.52 5.30 9.17
C TYR A 113 4.82 5.44 7.81
N SER A 114 5.59 5.44 6.73
CA SER A 114 5.08 5.49 5.35
C SER A 114 4.17 4.33 4.98
N LEU A 115 4.46 3.11 5.45
CA LEU A 115 3.64 1.94 5.15
C LEU A 115 2.31 1.97 5.89
N SER A 116 2.30 2.53 7.11
CA SER A 116 1.06 2.73 7.87
C SER A 116 0.15 3.77 7.20
N LYS A 117 0.75 4.83 6.64
CA LYS A 117 0.01 5.83 5.87
C LYS A 117 -0.66 5.24 4.63
N VAL A 118 0.05 4.42 3.85
CA VAL A 118 -0.51 3.74 2.67
C VAL A 118 -1.71 2.85 3.04
N HIS A 119 -1.63 2.14 4.17
CA HIS A 119 -2.74 1.33 4.64
C HIS A 119 -3.93 2.15 5.11
N ALA A 120 -3.69 3.28 5.80
CA ALA A 120 -4.75 4.22 6.17
C ALA A 120 -5.43 4.83 4.94
N ASP A 121 -4.65 5.21 3.92
CA ASP A 121 -5.17 5.76 2.66
C ASP A 121 -6.06 4.74 1.93
N MET A 122 -5.66 3.46 1.90
CA MET A 122 -6.46 2.38 1.31
C MET A 122 -7.78 2.15 2.06
N PHE A 123 -7.76 2.28 3.39
CA PHE A 123 -8.97 2.20 4.21
C PHE A 123 -9.92 3.37 3.96
N LEU A 124 -9.40 4.61 3.94
CA LEU A 124 -10.18 5.80 3.63
C LEU A 124 -10.81 5.73 2.22
N LEU A 125 -10.10 5.16 1.25
CA LEU A 125 -10.66 4.92 -0.09
C LEU A 125 -11.87 3.96 -0.05
N GLY A 126 -11.84 2.93 0.81
CA GLY A 126 -12.97 2.02 1.02
C GLY A 126 -14.16 2.73 1.64
N GLU A 127 -13.93 3.52 2.69
CA GLU A 127 -14.95 4.33 3.38
C GLU A 127 -15.57 5.39 2.44
N GLU A 128 -14.78 5.97 1.54
CA GLU A 128 -15.30 6.86 0.49
C GLU A 128 -16.27 6.14 -0.44
N GLY A 129 -15.97 4.90 -0.84
CA GLY A 129 -16.88 4.10 -1.65
C GLY A 129 -18.23 3.87 -0.95
N LEU A 130 -18.20 3.55 0.34
CA LEU A 130 -19.42 3.41 1.16
C LEU A 130 -20.18 4.73 1.28
N THR A 131 -19.48 5.85 1.45
CA THR A 131 -20.07 7.18 1.54
C THR A 131 -20.78 7.56 0.24
N VAL A 132 -20.19 7.30 -0.92
CA VAL A 132 -20.81 7.55 -2.23
C VAL A 132 -22.06 6.70 -2.41
N SER A 133 -22.01 5.43 -2.01
CA SER A 133 -23.18 4.56 -2.07
C SER A 133 -24.31 5.10 -1.17
N LEU A 134 -23.98 5.52 0.04
CA LEU A 134 -24.95 6.08 0.98
C LEU A 134 -25.55 7.40 0.46
N GLU A 135 -24.71 8.27 -0.11
CA GLU A 135 -25.15 9.52 -0.74
C GLU A 135 -26.12 9.27 -1.91
N ASP A 136 -25.84 8.28 -2.76
CA ASP A 136 -26.73 7.90 -3.86
C ASP A 136 -28.10 7.41 -3.34
N GLN A 137 -28.09 6.57 -2.31
CA GLN A 137 -29.32 6.08 -1.69
C GLN A 137 -30.14 7.23 -1.06
N ILE A 138 -29.50 8.16 -0.35
CA ILE A 138 -30.17 9.32 0.24
C ILE A 138 -30.78 10.20 -0.85
N ASN A 139 -30.00 10.53 -1.89
CA ASN A 139 -30.48 11.41 -2.94
C ASN A 139 -31.61 10.79 -3.76
N LYS A 140 -31.49 9.50 -4.07
CA LYS A 140 -32.47 8.76 -4.88
C LYS A 140 -33.79 8.54 -4.15
N TYR A 141 -33.76 8.18 -2.86
CA TYR A 141 -34.97 7.74 -2.16
C TYR A 141 -35.54 8.77 -1.18
N LEU A 142 -34.72 9.66 -0.62
CA LEU A 142 -35.16 10.63 0.39
C LEU A 142 -35.28 12.03 -0.18
N ILE A 143 -34.20 12.58 -0.75
CA ILE A 143 -34.17 13.99 -1.18
C ILE A 143 -35.09 14.22 -2.36
N SER A 144 -35.09 13.34 -3.37
CA SER A 144 -35.99 13.41 -4.52
C SER A 144 -37.46 13.54 -4.10
N LYS A 145 -37.91 12.70 -3.15
CA LYS A 145 -39.28 12.70 -2.64
C LYS A 145 -39.60 13.94 -1.82
N LEU A 146 -38.68 14.37 -0.96
CA LEU A 146 -38.87 15.58 -0.14
C LEU A 146 -38.97 16.84 -1.01
N VAL A 147 -38.15 16.94 -2.06
CA VAL A 147 -38.18 18.08 -2.98
C VAL A 147 -39.46 18.05 -3.82
N GLU A 148 -39.86 16.89 -4.34
CA GLU A 148 -41.10 16.76 -5.11
C GLU A 148 -42.33 17.16 -4.29
N ILE A 149 -42.39 16.75 -3.01
CA ILE A 149 -43.51 17.08 -2.12
C ILE A 149 -43.58 18.59 -1.80
N ASN A 150 -42.45 19.25 -1.57
CA ASN A 150 -42.44 20.64 -1.10
C ASN A 150 -42.35 21.68 -2.23
N PHE A 151 -41.64 21.37 -3.32
CA PHE A 151 -41.28 22.34 -4.37
C PHE A 151 -41.70 21.89 -5.78
N GLY A 152 -42.30 20.70 -5.92
CA GLY A 152 -42.73 20.13 -7.19
C GLY A 152 -41.60 19.61 -8.07
N LYS A 153 -41.94 19.07 -9.24
CA LYS A 153 -41.01 18.35 -10.15
C LYS A 153 -39.94 19.21 -10.83
N LYS A 154 -40.03 20.54 -10.73
CA LYS A 154 -39.05 21.46 -11.34
C LYS A 154 -37.85 21.75 -10.43
N ALA A 155 -37.97 21.57 -9.13
CA ALA A 155 -36.89 21.82 -8.19
C ALA A 155 -36.00 20.59 -8.05
N TRP A 156 -34.69 20.80 -7.90
CA TRP A 156 -33.72 19.74 -7.65
C TRP A 156 -32.81 20.14 -6.49
N ALA A 157 -32.49 19.16 -5.64
CA ALA A 157 -31.52 19.32 -4.57
C ALA A 157 -30.74 18.02 -4.41
N ARG A 158 -29.50 18.12 -3.92
CA ARG A 158 -28.63 16.98 -3.67
C ARG A 158 -27.89 17.20 -2.35
N VAL A 159 -27.81 16.16 -1.54
CA VAL A 159 -26.88 16.09 -0.41
C VAL A 159 -25.55 15.58 -0.96
N GLU A 160 -24.49 16.34 -0.72
CA GLU A 160 -23.12 15.93 -1.00
C GLU A 160 -22.38 15.84 0.34
N ILE A 161 -21.73 14.70 0.59
CA ILE A 161 -20.94 14.50 1.81
C ILE A 161 -19.50 14.92 1.51
N GLU A 162 -18.95 15.82 2.34
CA GLU A 162 -17.56 16.26 2.18
C GLU A 162 -16.61 15.07 2.29
N ARG A 163 -15.69 14.94 1.33
CA ARG A 163 -14.75 13.81 1.28
C ARG A 163 -13.54 14.05 2.17
N ILE A 164 -13.05 12.97 2.77
CA ILE A 164 -12.03 12.99 3.82
C ILE A 164 -10.59 13.00 3.26
N THR A 165 -10.37 12.83 1.95
CA THR A 165 -9.01 12.71 1.40
C THR A 165 -8.20 14.01 1.42
N GLU A 166 -7.25 14.10 2.36
CA GLU A 166 -6.15 15.08 2.39
C GLU A 166 -5.35 15.09 1.08
N ALA A 167 -5.18 13.92 0.44
CA ALA A 167 -4.51 13.83 -0.86
C ALA A 167 -5.23 14.62 -1.97
N ARG A 168 -6.57 14.64 -1.93
CA ARG A 168 -7.39 15.42 -2.88
C ARG A 168 -7.30 16.92 -2.57
N LYS A 169 -7.29 17.30 -1.28
CA LYS A 169 -7.08 18.68 -0.85
C LYS A 169 -5.70 19.19 -1.27
N GLN A 170 -4.66 18.38 -1.12
CA GLN A 170 -3.30 18.69 -1.56
C GLN A 170 -3.22 18.83 -3.09
N PHE A 171 -3.79 17.89 -3.84
CA PHE A 171 -3.82 17.96 -5.31
C PHE A 171 -4.60 19.19 -5.81
N LEU A 172 -5.78 19.46 -5.24
CA LEU A 172 -6.57 20.65 -5.57
C LEU A 172 -5.82 21.94 -5.22
N LYS A 173 -5.10 21.96 -4.09
CA LYS A 173 -4.22 23.07 -3.73
C LYS A 173 -3.10 23.24 -4.74
N ASP A 174 -2.45 22.17 -5.18
CA ASP A 174 -1.36 22.25 -6.15
C ASP A 174 -1.86 22.71 -7.53
N VAL A 175 -3.01 22.20 -7.98
CA VAL A 175 -3.69 22.65 -9.21
C VAL A 175 -4.11 24.12 -9.10
N PHE A 176 -4.69 24.52 -7.97
CA PHE A 176 -5.09 25.90 -7.72
C PHE A 176 -3.89 26.84 -7.72
N MET A 177 -2.80 26.46 -7.05
CA MET A 177 -1.56 27.23 -7.05
C MET A 177 -0.94 27.33 -8.44
N GLU A 178 -1.04 26.29 -9.26
CA GLU A 178 -0.54 26.32 -10.63
C GLU A 178 -1.40 27.20 -11.55
N MET A 179 -2.72 27.15 -11.41
CA MET A 179 -3.64 28.06 -12.12
C MET A 179 -3.46 29.53 -11.70
N LEU A 180 -3.08 29.76 -10.44
CA LEU A 180 -2.78 31.10 -9.91
C LEU A 180 -1.44 31.62 -10.46
N LYS A 181 -0.46 30.74 -10.67
CA LYS A 181 0.79 31.07 -11.37
C LYS A 181 0.61 31.29 -12.88
N SER A 182 -0.29 30.54 -13.54
CA SER A 182 -0.56 30.71 -14.98
C SER A 182 -1.41 31.93 -15.29
N GLY A 183 -2.01 32.56 -14.28
CA GLY A 183 -2.84 33.77 -14.42
C GLY A 183 -4.26 33.49 -14.91
N ASP A 184 -4.64 32.21 -15.07
CA ASP A 184 -5.98 31.81 -15.51
C ASP A 184 -7.01 31.84 -14.37
N ALA A 185 -6.56 31.63 -13.12
CA ALA A 185 -7.41 31.79 -11.95
C ALA A 185 -7.26 33.21 -11.37
N LYS A 186 -8.34 33.98 -11.39
CA LYS A 186 -8.47 35.19 -10.55
C LYS A 186 -8.91 34.73 -9.15
N PRO A 187 -8.03 34.71 -8.13
CA PRO A 187 -8.48 34.46 -6.77
C PRO A 187 -9.50 35.53 -6.39
N ALA A 188 -10.57 35.14 -5.71
CA ALA A 188 -11.48 36.08 -5.06
C ALA A 188 -10.71 36.74 -3.91
N ALA A 189 -9.96 37.79 -4.26
CA ALA A 189 -9.08 38.50 -3.34
C ALA A 189 -9.85 38.99 -2.11
N ASP A 190 -11.13 39.33 -2.30
CA ASP A 190 -12.03 39.82 -1.26
C ASP A 190 -12.31 38.74 -0.19
N ALA A 191 -12.69 37.52 -0.59
CA ALA A 191 -12.96 36.42 0.35
C ALA A 191 -11.69 35.95 1.08
N ILE A 192 -10.52 36.04 0.43
CA ILE A 192 -9.23 35.69 1.02
C ILE A 192 -8.77 36.80 1.99
N ALA A 193 -8.99 38.06 1.66
CA ALA A 193 -8.68 39.20 2.53
C ALA A 193 -9.56 39.20 3.79
N ASP A 194 -10.85 38.88 3.67
CA ASP A 194 -11.78 38.72 4.80
C ASP A 194 -11.35 37.58 5.73
N TYR A 195 -10.91 36.44 5.18
CA TYR A 195 -10.43 35.31 5.97
C TYR A 195 -9.05 35.57 6.63
N LEU A 196 -8.18 36.35 5.99
CA LEU A 196 -6.85 36.70 6.48
C LEU A 196 -6.80 37.99 7.32
N GLY A 197 -7.93 38.69 7.44
CA GLY A 197 -8.04 39.94 8.22
C GLY A 197 -7.23 41.11 7.64
N LEU A 198 -7.00 41.12 6.33
CA LEU A 198 -6.24 42.18 5.66
C LEU A 198 -7.18 43.33 5.25
N PRO A 199 -6.92 44.58 5.68
CA PRO A 199 -7.74 45.71 5.26
C PRO A 199 -7.45 46.06 3.79
N MET A 200 -8.45 45.93 2.92
CA MET A 200 -8.39 46.39 1.54
C MET A 200 -8.96 47.81 1.44
N GLU A 201 -8.20 48.72 0.82
CA GLU A 201 -8.61 50.10 0.59
C GLU A 201 -9.23 50.22 -0.83
N GLY A 202 -10.54 50.51 -0.90
CA GLY A 202 -11.13 51.21 -2.05
C GLY A 202 -12.22 50.49 -2.88
N LYS A 203 -13.42 51.07 -2.77
CA LYS A 203 -14.53 51.19 -3.74
C LYS A 203 -15.74 50.24 -3.67
N GLN A 204 -16.85 50.89 -4.02
CA GLN A 204 -18.27 50.72 -3.69
C GLN A 204 -19.02 49.61 -4.46
N PRO A 205 -20.21 49.20 -3.99
CA PRO A 205 -20.98 48.10 -4.57
C PRO A 205 -21.75 48.56 -5.82
N GLU A 206 -21.66 47.80 -6.91
CA GLU A 206 -22.57 47.91 -8.04
C GLU A 206 -23.54 46.73 -8.08
N ALA A 207 -24.76 47.09 -8.46
CA ALA A 207 -25.99 46.37 -8.28
C ALA A 207 -26.23 45.27 -9.33
N GLN A 208 -27.22 44.44 -9.01
CA GLN A 208 -27.85 43.41 -9.82
C GLN A 208 -28.29 43.94 -11.19
N GLU A 209 -27.95 43.22 -12.25
CA GLU A 209 -28.75 43.17 -13.48
C GLU A 209 -28.90 41.72 -13.93
N ALA A 210 -30.16 41.32 -14.09
CA ALA A 210 -30.60 40.08 -14.67
C ALA A 210 -30.78 40.27 -16.18
N GLU A 211 -30.28 39.33 -16.98
CA GLU A 211 -30.76 39.13 -18.36
C GLU A 211 -31.06 37.66 -18.61
N GLU A 212 -32.35 37.38 -18.79
CA GLU A 212 -32.90 36.21 -19.48
C GLU A 212 -32.78 36.39 -21.00
N LYS A 213 -32.34 35.32 -21.68
CA LYS A 213 -32.76 34.77 -22.99
C LYS A 213 -31.63 33.83 -23.47
N SER A 214 -31.84 32.65 -24.03
CA SER A 214 -33.01 32.03 -24.66
C SER A 214 -32.83 30.51 -24.68
N GLU A 215 -33.91 29.79 -24.45
CA GLU A 215 -34.02 28.35 -24.68
C GLU A 215 -33.71 28.01 -26.15
N THR A 216 -32.83 27.03 -26.38
CA THR A 216 -32.92 26.17 -27.56
C THR A 216 -33.08 24.75 -27.05
N SER A 217 -34.30 24.24 -27.20
CA SER A 217 -34.70 22.88 -26.88
C SER A 217 -33.89 21.87 -27.69
N ILE A 218 -33.07 21.06 -26.99
CA ILE A 218 -32.63 19.76 -27.51
C ILE A 218 -33.46 18.72 -26.76
N SER A 219 -34.22 17.95 -27.52
CA SER A 219 -35.00 16.81 -27.05
C SER A 219 -34.10 15.82 -26.31
N LEU A 220 -34.38 15.61 -25.03
CA LEU A 220 -33.86 14.50 -24.25
C LEU A 220 -34.60 13.22 -24.67
N GLU A 221 -34.12 12.56 -25.72
CA GLU A 221 -34.24 11.12 -25.80
C GLU A 221 -33.33 10.49 -24.74
N GLU A 222 -33.87 9.50 -24.03
CA GLU A 222 -33.22 8.76 -22.96
C GLU A 222 -31.94 8.08 -23.47
N SER A 223 -30.81 8.78 -23.38
CA SER A 223 -29.49 8.15 -23.50
C SER A 223 -29.23 7.33 -22.24
N GLN A 224 -29.05 6.04 -22.43
CA GLN A 224 -28.72 5.08 -21.38
C GLN A 224 -27.45 5.48 -20.62
N PRO A 225 -27.33 5.13 -19.32
CA PRO A 225 -26.25 5.61 -18.48
C PRO A 225 -24.89 5.06 -18.91
N ALA A 226 -23.99 5.99 -19.23
CA ALA A 226 -22.56 5.76 -19.32
C ALA A 226 -22.05 5.15 -18.00
N GLY A 227 -21.33 4.03 -18.07
CA GLY A 227 -20.61 3.52 -16.89
C GLY A 227 -20.36 2.02 -16.74
N ARG A 228 -20.42 1.21 -17.81
CA ARG A 228 -19.81 -0.13 -17.78
C ARG A 228 -18.54 -0.13 -18.63
N TRP A 229 -17.40 -0.46 -18.02
CA TRP A 229 -16.13 -0.69 -18.72
C TRP A 229 -16.12 -2.02 -19.50
N TRP A 230 -17.22 -2.78 -19.41
CA TRP A 230 -17.48 -4.06 -20.06
C TRP A 230 -18.80 -4.00 -20.84
N ARG A 231 -18.79 -4.36 -22.12
CA ARG A 231 -19.99 -4.59 -22.94
C ARG A 231 -20.23 -6.10 -23.10
N GLU A 232 -21.46 -6.50 -23.41
CA GLU A 232 -21.69 -7.89 -23.85
C GLU A 232 -21.06 -8.10 -25.24
N PRO A 233 -20.33 -9.21 -25.45
CA PRO A 233 -19.82 -9.59 -26.75
C PRO A 233 -20.90 -9.59 -27.83
N THR A 234 -20.65 -8.92 -28.96
CA THR A 234 -21.49 -9.03 -30.15
C THR A 234 -21.33 -10.41 -30.80
N GLU A 235 -22.32 -10.89 -31.57
CA GLU A 235 -22.26 -12.17 -32.30
C GLU A 235 -21.06 -12.30 -33.26
N LEU A 236 -20.36 -11.19 -33.54
CA LEU A 236 -19.13 -11.09 -34.33
C LEU A 236 -17.84 -11.35 -33.52
N GLU A 237 -17.91 -11.41 -32.19
CA GLU A 237 -16.79 -11.81 -31.32
C GLU A 237 -16.69 -13.35 -31.28
N ASP A 238 -16.51 -13.97 -32.45
CA ASP A 238 -16.26 -15.41 -32.61
C ASP A 238 -15.04 -15.83 -31.76
N GLU A 239 -15.08 -17.02 -31.15
CA GLU A 239 -13.98 -17.60 -30.34
C GLU A 239 -12.62 -17.55 -31.04
N LYS A 240 -12.61 -17.57 -32.38
CA LYS A 240 -11.38 -17.47 -33.20
C LYS A 240 -10.73 -16.09 -33.15
N MET A 241 -11.49 -15.00 -33.12
CA MET A 241 -10.92 -13.65 -33.03
C MET A 241 -10.29 -13.40 -31.65
N LEU A 242 -10.89 -13.93 -30.58
CA LEU A 242 -10.33 -13.82 -29.23
C LEU A 242 -9.00 -14.59 -29.10
N ALA A 243 -8.91 -15.79 -29.67
CA ALA A 243 -7.69 -16.58 -29.70
C ALA A 243 -6.57 -15.88 -30.50
N ASP A 244 -6.89 -15.34 -31.68
CA ASP A 244 -5.91 -14.61 -32.51
C ASP A 244 -5.41 -13.32 -31.83
N ILE A 245 -6.27 -12.64 -31.06
CA ILE A 245 -5.91 -11.48 -30.25
C ILE A 245 -4.99 -11.89 -29.11
N GLU A 246 -5.30 -12.96 -28.40
CA GLU A 246 -4.51 -13.47 -27.28
C GLU A 246 -3.11 -13.91 -27.74
N ASP A 247 -3.02 -14.66 -28.83
CA ASP A 247 -1.75 -15.07 -29.44
C ASP A 247 -0.91 -13.86 -29.85
N LYS A 248 -1.52 -12.85 -30.48
CA LYS A 248 -0.82 -11.64 -30.90
C LYS A 248 -0.30 -10.84 -29.72
N VAL A 249 -1.14 -10.70 -28.69
CA VAL A 249 -0.82 -10.01 -27.43
C VAL A 249 0.36 -10.71 -26.74
N ASP A 250 0.37 -12.03 -26.68
CA ASP A 250 1.43 -12.79 -26.02
C ASP A 250 2.77 -12.73 -26.76
N ILE A 251 2.76 -12.77 -28.10
CA ILE A 251 3.97 -12.55 -28.91
C ILE A 251 4.56 -11.17 -28.62
N GLU A 252 3.75 -10.11 -28.63
CA GLU A 252 4.24 -8.75 -28.40
C GLU A 252 4.71 -8.52 -26.95
N LYS A 253 4.09 -9.20 -25.97
CA LYS A 253 4.57 -9.24 -24.58
C LYS A 253 5.97 -9.84 -24.49
N GLU A 254 6.19 -10.99 -25.12
CA GLU A 254 7.46 -11.69 -25.07
C GLU A 254 8.57 -10.86 -25.72
N VAL A 255 8.30 -10.26 -26.88
CA VAL A 255 9.23 -9.37 -27.58
C VAL A 255 9.59 -8.16 -26.71
N LEU A 256 8.59 -7.46 -26.15
CA LEU A 256 8.83 -6.31 -25.28
C LEU A 256 9.60 -6.72 -24.01
N ALA A 257 9.25 -7.84 -23.39
CA ALA A 257 9.93 -8.33 -22.20
C ALA A 257 11.41 -8.65 -22.47
N ASN A 258 11.72 -9.24 -23.63
CA ASN A 258 13.10 -9.53 -24.04
C ASN A 258 13.90 -8.25 -24.31
N GLU A 259 13.32 -7.27 -25.01
CA GLU A 259 13.95 -5.96 -25.23
C GLU A 259 14.23 -5.25 -23.90
N LEU A 260 13.24 -5.19 -23.00
CA LEU A 260 13.40 -4.56 -21.69
C LEU A 260 14.42 -5.28 -20.81
N THR A 261 14.48 -6.61 -20.89
CA THR A 261 15.46 -7.42 -20.17
C THR A 261 16.88 -7.12 -20.64
N SER A 262 17.12 -7.07 -21.95
CA SER A 262 18.45 -6.72 -22.47
C SER A 262 18.91 -5.32 -22.04
N ILE A 263 18.00 -4.33 -22.04
CA ILE A 263 18.30 -2.99 -21.54
C ILE A 263 18.58 -3.00 -20.03
N LEU A 264 17.86 -3.84 -19.26
CA LEU A 264 18.06 -3.96 -17.82
C LEU A 264 19.42 -4.62 -17.51
N ASP A 265 19.86 -5.58 -18.31
CA ASP A 265 21.14 -6.28 -18.17
C ASP A 265 22.32 -5.30 -18.39
N ASP A 266 22.23 -4.44 -19.41
CA ASP A 266 23.19 -3.35 -19.63
C ASP A 266 23.28 -2.39 -18.44
N VAL A 267 22.15 -2.13 -17.77
CA VAL A 267 22.09 -1.27 -16.58
C VAL A 267 22.69 -2.00 -15.38
N GLU A 268 22.38 -3.27 -15.19
CA GLU A 268 22.95 -4.11 -14.14
C GLU A 268 24.48 -4.15 -14.24
N GLU A 269 25.04 -4.39 -15.43
CA GLU A 269 26.48 -4.46 -15.65
C GLU A 269 27.19 -3.14 -15.32
N LYS A 270 26.61 -2.00 -15.73
CA LYS A 270 27.15 -0.67 -15.40
C LYS A 270 27.12 -0.37 -13.91
N VAL A 271 26.05 -0.77 -13.23
CA VAL A 271 25.90 -0.56 -11.78
C VAL A 271 26.88 -1.44 -11.01
N VAL A 272 26.99 -2.71 -11.39
CA VAL A 272 27.90 -3.68 -10.75
C VAL A 272 29.36 -3.30 -10.97
N SER A 273 29.76 -2.93 -12.20
CA SER A 273 31.14 -2.50 -12.50
C SER A 273 31.54 -1.23 -11.75
N LYS A 274 30.61 -0.27 -11.62
CA LYS A 274 30.83 0.95 -10.85
C LYS A 274 30.95 0.65 -9.35
N LEU A 275 30.10 -0.22 -8.82
CA LEU A 275 30.15 -0.67 -7.43
C LEU A 275 31.45 -1.42 -7.12
N ASP A 276 31.91 -2.31 -8.01
CA ASP A 276 33.20 -3.00 -7.87
C ASP A 276 34.37 -2.01 -7.87
N SER A 277 34.32 -0.97 -8.73
CA SER A 277 35.35 0.08 -8.76
C SER A 277 35.40 0.95 -7.49
N LEU A 278 34.28 1.07 -6.78
CA LEU A 278 34.18 1.81 -5.52
C LEU A 278 34.68 0.96 -4.34
N LEU A 279 34.31 -0.33 -4.32
CA LEU A 279 34.81 -1.28 -3.32
C LEU A 279 36.35 -1.42 -3.38
N ARG A 280 36.93 -1.46 -4.58
CA ARG A 280 38.39 -1.51 -4.76
C ARG A 280 39.14 -0.26 -4.31
N ARG A 281 38.46 0.89 -4.22
CA ARG A 281 39.07 2.17 -3.78
C ARG A 281 39.09 2.35 -2.27
N ASN A 282 38.56 1.40 -1.50
CA ASN A 282 38.51 1.43 -0.02
C ASN A 282 37.87 2.71 0.54
N GLU A 283 37.00 3.36 -0.24
CA GLU A 283 36.11 4.40 0.28
C GLU A 283 34.99 3.68 1.02
N ASP A 284 34.93 3.88 2.33
CA ASP A 284 33.87 3.34 3.16
C ASP A 284 32.53 3.87 2.62
N LEU A 285 31.76 2.98 1.96
CA LEU A 285 30.47 3.32 1.37
C LEU A 285 29.51 3.86 2.44
N GLY A 286 29.74 3.49 3.71
CA GLY A 286 29.09 4.09 4.87
C GLY A 286 29.44 5.56 5.03
N ASP A 287 30.72 5.93 5.05
CA ASP A 287 31.17 7.32 5.28
C ASP A 287 30.78 8.29 4.15
N LEU A 288 30.78 7.83 2.89
CA LEU A 288 30.27 8.62 1.76
C LEU A 288 28.77 8.93 1.91
N TRP A 289 28.01 8.01 2.50
CA TRP A 289 26.59 8.18 2.76
C TRP A 289 26.34 9.01 4.03
N TYR A 290 26.98 8.68 5.15
CA TYR A 290 26.78 9.38 6.43
C TYR A 290 27.28 10.83 6.40
N ARG A 291 28.35 11.16 5.66
CA ARG A 291 28.77 12.57 5.46
C ARG A 291 27.75 13.40 4.70
N ASN A 292 27.04 12.80 3.74
CA ASN A 292 26.13 13.51 2.84
C ASN A 292 24.66 13.47 3.31
N VAL A 293 24.27 12.50 4.14
CA VAL A 293 22.91 12.40 4.73
C VAL A 293 22.71 13.44 5.86
N ARG A 294 23.77 13.89 6.51
CA ARG A 294 23.69 14.95 7.54
C ARG A 294 23.43 16.35 6.97
N THR A 295 23.70 16.55 5.68
CA THR A 295 23.33 17.78 4.97
C THR A 295 22.17 17.47 4.04
N ILE A 296 20.95 17.77 4.49
CA ILE A 296 19.76 17.87 3.63
C ILE A 296 19.95 19.13 2.76
N THR A 297 20.97 19.13 1.91
CA THR A 297 21.19 20.14 0.88
C THR A 297 20.96 19.46 -0.48
N PRO A 298 20.27 20.13 -1.42
CA PRO A 298 20.03 19.60 -2.77
C PRO A 298 21.32 19.17 -3.50
N GLU A 299 22.46 19.74 -3.15
CA GLU A 299 23.77 19.43 -3.71
C GLU A 299 24.39 18.11 -3.21
N GLY A 300 24.15 17.75 -1.94
CA GLY A 300 24.59 16.47 -1.37
C GLY A 300 23.82 15.29 -1.98
N MET A 301 22.52 15.47 -2.19
CA MET A 301 21.69 14.52 -2.94
C MET A 301 22.13 14.41 -4.41
N ARG A 302 22.49 15.53 -5.07
CA ARG A 302 23.03 15.52 -6.45
C ARG A 302 24.37 14.81 -6.61
N LYS A 303 25.24 14.82 -5.60
CA LYS A 303 26.53 14.11 -5.62
C LYS A 303 26.35 12.60 -5.43
N ILE A 304 25.44 12.15 -4.56
CA ILE A 304 25.07 10.74 -4.44
C ILE A 304 24.30 10.28 -5.69
N GLU A 305 23.46 11.15 -6.28
CA GLU A 305 22.70 10.92 -7.51
C GLU A 305 23.57 10.53 -8.72
N LYS A 306 24.75 11.12 -8.87
CA LYS A 306 25.64 10.89 -10.04
C LYS A 306 26.55 9.66 -9.92
N VAL A 307 26.70 9.08 -8.73
CA VAL A 307 27.80 8.12 -8.50
C VAL A 307 27.46 6.68 -8.86
N VAL A 308 26.19 6.27 -9.05
CA VAL A 308 25.89 4.86 -9.38
C VAL A 308 24.89 4.65 -10.53
N TRP A 309 24.07 5.65 -10.90
CA TRP A 309 22.84 5.38 -11.66
C TRP A 309 22.60 6.35 -12.83
N GLU A 310 22.87 5.94 -14.07
CA GLU A 310 22.39 6.63 -15.27
C GLU A 310 21.86 5.62 -16.31
N PRO A 311 20.61 5.15 -16.17
CA PRO A 311 19.96 4.41 -17.23
C PRO A 311 19.61 5.36 -18.38
N ARG A 312 19.80 4.88 -19.62
CA ARG A 312 19.30 5.56 -20.82
C ARG A 312 17.77 5.41 -20.88
N ARG A 313 17.06 6.30 -20.17
CA ARG A 313 15.59 6.37 -20.17
C ARG A 313 14.99 6.44 -21.57
N SER A 314 15.75 6.95 -22.54
CA SER A 314 15.37 7.05 -23.95
C SER A 314 15.08 5.70 -24.60
N ASP A 315 15.83 4.65 -24.24
CA ASP A 315 15.82 3.39 -24.98
C ASP A 315 14.62 2.55 -24.53
N VAL A 316 14.38 2.50 -23.22
CA VAL A 316 13.16 1.92 -22.63
C VAL A 316 11.91 2.66 -23.07
N ARG A 317 11.96 4.00 -23.13
CA ARG A 317 10.84 4.80 -23.65
C ARG A 317 10.52 4.49 -25.10
N LYS A 318 11.53 4.33 -25.96
CA LYS A 318 11.34 3.97 -27.37
C LYS A 318 10.74 2.58 -27.52
N ALA A 319 11.25 1.58 -26.79
CA ALA A 319 10.72 0.22 -26.80
C ALA A 319 9.23 0.19 -26.41
N PHE A 320 8.88 0.82 -25.29
CA PHE A 320 7.49 0.94 -24.85
C PHE A 320 6.59 1.67 -25.85
N LEU A 321 7.03 2.83 -26.35
CA LEU A 321 6.20 3.61 -27.28
C LEU A 321 5.97 2.89 -28.59
N ASN A 322 6.97 2.18 -29.13
CA ASN A 322 6.81 1.42 -30.36
C ASN A 322 5.79 0.30 -30.18
N LYS A 323 5.93 -0.51 -29.12
CA LYS A 323 5.04 -1.66 -28.88
C LYS A 323 3.62 -1.25 -28.46
N MET A 324 3.48 -0.23 -27.63
CA MET A 324 2.15 0.32 -27.32
C MET A 324 1.48 0.93 -28.55
N LYS A 325 2.24 1.52 -29.47
CA LYS A 325 1.69 2.04 -30.74
C LYS A 325 1.18 0.91 -31.64
N GLU A 326 1.94 -0.18 -31.76
CA GLU A 326 1.54 -1.37 -32.51
C GLU A 326 0.25 -1.98 -31.93
N MET A 327 0.18 -2.15 -30.61
CA MET A 327 -1.02 -2.67 -29.94
C MET A 327 -2.22 -1.75 -30.05
N TYR A 328 -2.00 -0.43 -30.00
CA TYR A 328 -3.05 0.56 -30.21
C TYR A 328 -3.63 0.48 -31.62
N PHE A 329 -2.80 0.39 -32.66
CA PHE A 329 -3.29 0.21 -34.03
C PHE A 329 -3.95 -1.15 -34.24
N TYR A 330 -3.44 -2.19 -33.62
CA TYR A 330 -4.06 -3.51 -33.64
C TYR A 330 -5.46 -3.47 -33.01
N GLY A 331 -5.62 -2.80 -31.87
CA GLY A 331 -6.93 -2.59 -31.24
C GLY A 331 -7.89 -1.76 -32.09
N GLN A 332 -7.39 -0.73 -32.78
CA GLN A 332 -8.20 0.01 -33.76
C GLN A 332 -8.67 -0.89 -34.89
N LYS A 333 -7.74 -1.59 -35.55
CA LYS A 333 -8.04 -2.44 -36.70
C LYS A 333 -9.06 -3.52 -36.34
N THR A 334 -8.86 -4.19 -35.20
CA THR A 334 -9.80 -5.21 -34.71
C THR A 334 -11.20 -4.64 -34.52
N ALA A 335 -11.31 -3.44 -33.93
CA ALA A 335 -12.60 -2.79 -33.75
C ALA A 335 -13.24 -2.33 -35.09
N PHE A 336 -12.45 -1.93 -36.09
CA PHE A 336 -12.96 -1.61 -37.42
C PHE A 336 -13.46 -2.84 -38.17
N ASP A 337 -12.70 -3.94 -38.12
CA ASP A 337 -13.06 -5.23 -38.72
C ASP A 337 -14.36 -5.76 -38.08
N GLU A 338 -14.52 -5.63 -36.76
CA GLU A 338 -15.77 -5.96 -36.04
C GLU A 338 -16.96 -5.11 -36.46
N LEU A 339 -16.74 -3.85 -36.84
CA LEU A 339 -17.81 -2.93 -37.26
C LEU A 339 -18.10 -2.99 -38.76
N GLY A 340 -17.34 -3.78 -39.53
CA GLY A 340 -17.51 -3.94 -40.98
C GLY A 340 -17.26 -2.65 -41.79
N MET A 341 -16.45 -1.73 -41.27
CA MET A 341 -16.21 -0.41 -41.87
C MET A 341 -14.86 -0.33 -42.61
N ALA A 342 -14.79 0.50 -43.66
CA ALA A 342 -13.56 0.70 -44.43
C ALA A 342 -12.56 1.60 -43.70
N GLU A 343 -11.28 1.19 -43.69
CA GLU A 343 -10.17 1.81 -42.94
C GLU A 343 -9.92 3.30 -43.29
N ASP A 344 -9.91 4.17 -42.28
CA ASP A 344 -8.98 5.32 -42.21
C ASP A 344 -8.57 5.60 -40.75
N PRO A 345 -7.64 4.80 -40.17
CA PRO A 345 -7.23 4.93 -38.78
C PRO A 345 -6.34 6.16 -38.59
N LYS A 346 -6.94 7.35 -38.53
CA LYS A 346 -6.24 8.56 -38.08
C LYS A 346 -6.05 8.50 -36.58
N VAL A 347 -4.78 8.51 -36.15
CA VAL A 347 -4.42 8.63 -34.74
C VAL A 347 -4.92 9.98 -34.23
N ASP A 348 -5.85 9.95 -33.28
CA ASP A 348 -6.21 11.17 -32.58
C ASP A 348 -5.05 11.54 -31.64
N LYS A 349 -4.53 12.76 -31.80
CA LYS A 349 -3.46 13.32 -30.98
C LYS A 349 -3.78 13.22 -29.48
N ARG A 350 -5.06 13.29 -29.09
CA ARG A 350 -5.50 13.15 -27.70
C ARG A 350 -5.15 11.78 -27.11
N TYR A 351 -5.41 10.71 -27.85
CA TYR A 351 -5.15 9.34 -27.42
C TYR A 351 -3.66 9.01 -27.41
N TRP A 352 -2.94 9.50 -28.42
CA TRP A 352 -1.49 9.36 -28.47
C TRP A 352 -0.77 10.10 -27.32
N ASN A 353 -1.19 11.33 -26.99
CA ASN A 353 -0.64 12.07 -25.87
C ASN A 353 -0.89 11.35 -24.53
N LYS A 354 -2.05 10.72 -24.36
CA LYS A 354 -2.34 9.89 -23.17
C LYS A 354 -1.39 8.70 -23.05
N LEU A 355 -1.13 7.99 -24.15
CA LEU A 355 -0.16 6.89 -24.18
C LEU A 355 1.25 7.37 -23.84
N GLN A 356 1.68 8.50 -24.41
CA GLN A 356 2.99 9.08 -24.11
C GLN A 356 3.16 9.49 -22.65
N MET A 357 2.15 10.13 -22.07
CA MET A 357 2.15 10.49 -20.65
C MET A 357 2.18 9.24 -19.77
N ARG A 358 1.40 8.21 -20.12
CA ARG A 358 1.37 6.94 -19.41
C ARG A 358 2.74 6.26 -19.39
N VAL A 359 3.39 6.14 -20.54
CA VAL A 359 4.77 5.61 -20.64
C VAL A 359 5.73 6.41 -19.75
N GLN A 360 5.64 7.74 -19.77
CA GLN A 360 6.51 8.58 -18.94
C GLN A 360 6.32 8.29 -17.44
N THR A 361 5.06 8.23 -16.97
CA THR A 361 4.75 7.91 -15.56
C THR A 361 5.30 6.55 -15.15
N ILE A 362 5.13 5.52 -15.98
CA ILE A 362 5.61 4.16 -15.70
C ILE A 362 7.12 4.13 -15.60
N LEU A 363 7.83 4.79 -16.52
CA LEU A 363 9.29 4.86 -16.50
C LEU A 363 9.78 5.55 -15.24
N ASP A 364 9.15 6.66 -14.85
CA ASP A 364 9.52 7.40 -13.66
C ASP A 364 9.30 6.56 -12.39
N GLU A 365 8.17 5.84 -12.30
CA GLU A 365 7.90 4.91 -11.20
C GLU A 365 8.89 3.73 -11.19
N PHE A 366 9.09 3.09 -12.33
CA PHE A 366 9.98 1.93 -12.49
C PHE A 366 11.41 2.26 -12.07
N TYR A 367 11.97 3.35 -12.60
CA TYR A 367 13.34 3.74 -12.29
C TYR A 367 13.49 4.30 -10.87
N SER A 368 12.49 5.00 -10.34
CA SER A 368 12.50 5.47 -8.94
C SER A 368 12.53 4.30 -7.96
N ASN A 369 11.65 3.31 -8.19
CA ASN A 369 11.57 2.11 -7.35
C ASN A 369 12.80 1.22 -7.48
N LEU A 370 13.34 1.06 -8.69
CA LEU A 370 14.55 0.27 -8.93
C LEU A 370 15.74 0.91 -8.22
N ARG A 371 15.90 2.24 -8.36
CA ARG A 371 16.92 3.02 -7.67
C ARG A 371 16.83 2.87 -6.15
N TYR A 372 15.62 3.01 -5.58
CA TYR A 372 15.41 2.87 -4.15
C TYR A 372 15.81 1.48 -3.64
N LYS A 373 15.42 0.41 -4.33
CA LYS A 373 15.72 -0.96 -3.91
C LYS A 373 17.20 -1.32 -4.04
N VAL A 374 17.88 -0.84 -5.08
CA VAL A 374 19.34 -1.02 -5.21
C VAL A 374 20.06 -0.32 -4.06
N ASN A 375 19.64 0.91 -3.72
CA ASN A 375 20.22 1.63 -2.58
C ASN A 375 19.99 0.87 -1.26
N LEU A 376 18.77 0.41 -1.02
CA LEU A 376 18.44 -0.35 0.19
C LEU A 376 19.29 -1.63 0.31
N ALA A 377 19.46 -2.38 -0.79
CA ALA A 377 20.29 -3.58 -0.82
C ALA A 377 21.74 -3.26 -0.43
N ILE A 378 22.30 -2.16 -0.93
CA ILE A 378 23.65 -1.71 -0.58
C ILE A 378 23.75 -1.33 0.90
N THR A 379 22.78 -0.59 1.45
CA THR A 379 22.80 -0.19 2.87
C THR A 379 22.64 -1.37 3.82
N GLU A 380 21.79 -2.33 3.49
CA GLU A 380 21.63 -3.56 4.28
C GLU A 380 22.93 -4.38 4.29
N THR A 381 23.65 -4.48 3.16
CA THR A 381 24.95 -5.15 3.12
C THR A 381 26.04 -4.41 3.88
N ALA A 382 26.03 -3.08 3.86
CA ALA A 382 26.96 -2.28 4.66
C ALA A 382 26.76 -2.51 6.17
N ALA A 383 25.50 -2.63 6.61
CA ALA A 383 25.17 -2.93 8.00
C ALA A 383 25.50 -4.38 8.42
N SER A 384 25.49 -5.33 7.48
CA SER A 384 25.72 -6.77 7.73
C SER A 384 27.14 -7.25 7.41
N GLN A 385 28.04 -6.37 6.96
CA GLN A 385 29.41 -6.70 6.51
C GLN A 385 29.48 -7.75 5.37
N GLU A 386 28.38 -7.94 4.64
CA GLU A 386 28.31 -8.84 3.49
C GLU A 386 28.70 -8.11 2.19
N ALA A 387 29.12 -8.86 1.16
CA ALA A 387 29.39 -8.27 -0.15
C ALA A 387 28.08 -7.69 -0.75
N PRO A 388 28.07 -6.43 -1.25
CA PRO A 388 26.85 -5.80 -1.78
C PRO A 388 26.41 -6.34 -3.14
N ILE A 389 27.36 -6.86 -3.95
CA ILE A 389 27.11 -7.27 -5.34
C ILE A 389 26.03 -8.36 -5.46
N PRO A 390 26.06 -9.48 -4.70
CA PRO A 390 25.01 -10.51 -4.77
C PRO A 390 23.60 -10.00 -4.47
N LYS A 391 23.43 -9.11 -3.47
CA LYS A 391 22.11 -8.56 -3.14
C LYS A 391 21.61 -7.58 -4.21
N VAL A 392 22.51 -6.78 -4.80
CA VAL A 392 22.15 -5.91 -5.93
C VAL A 392 21.71 -6.73 -7.14
N ARG A 393 22.44 -7.80 -7.50
CA ARG A 393 22.02 -8.73 -8.56
C ARG A 393 20.66 -9.39 -8.28
N ALA A 394 20.39 -9.74 -7.01
CA ALA A 394 19.10 -10.27 -6.62
C ALA A 394 17.96 -9.26 -6.87
N VAL A 395 18.16 -7.96 -6.62
CA VAL A 395 17.18 -6.92 -6.97
C VAL A 395 16.90 -6.93 -8.47
N PHE A 396 17.93 -6.91 -9.33
CA PHE A 396 17.76 -6.95 -10.78
C PHE A 396 17.04 -8.21 -11.26
N SER A 397 17.34 -9.38 -10.68
CA SER A 397 16.65 -10.63 -11.00
C SER A 397 15.15 -10.60 -10.70
N VAL A 398 14.72 -9.93 -9.61
CA VAL A 398 13.30 -9.75 -9.28
C VAL A 398 12.61 -8.85 -10.30
N TYR A 399 13.30 -7.82 -10.79
CA TYR A 399 12.75 -6.95 -11.83
C TYR A 399 12.60 -7.69 -13.16
N ARG A 400 13.61 -8.47 -13.55
CA ARG A 400 13.61 -9.31 -14.75
C ARG A 400 12.47 -10.34 -14.73
N ASN A 401 12.38 -11.12 -13.66
CA ASN A 401 11.50 -12.30 -13.64
C ASN A 401 10.05 -11.99 -13.27
N LYS A 402 9.79 -10.86 -12.59
CA LYS A 402 8.46 -10.56 -12.05
C LYS A 402 7.90 -9.22 -12.51
N LYS A 403 8.67 -8.14 -12.40
CA LYS A 403 8.13 -6.79 -12.67
C LYS A 403 7.99 -6.47 -14.15
N ILE A 404 8.98 -6.82 -14.98
CA ILE A 404 8.92 -6.59 -16.42
C ILE A 404 7.74 -7.33 -17.06
N PRO A 405 7.55 -8.66 -16.86
CA PRO A 405 6.43 -9.38 -17.45
C PRO A 405 5.07 -8.81 -17.06
N THR A 406 4.85 -8.52 -15.77
CA THR A 406 3.59 -7.95 -15.29
C THR A 406 3.31 -6.57 -15.89
N MET A 407 4.35 -5.77 -16.11
CA MET A 407 4.22 -4.42 -16.66
C MET A 407 3.90 -4.49 -18.16
N CYS A 408 4.58 -5.37 -18.91
CA CYS A 408 4.28 -5.59 -20.32
C CYS A 408 2.82 -6.02 -20.52
N ASP A 409 2.34 -6.95 -19.69
CA ASP A 409 0.98 -7.47 -19.75
C ASP A 409 -0.07 -6.37 -19.57
N THR A 410 0.05 -5.58 -18.49
CA THR A 410 -0.92 -4.53 -18.18
C THR A 410 -0.93 -3.40 -19.22
N GLU A 411 0.24 -3.01 -19.73
CA GLU A 411 0.37 -1.79 -20.54
C GLU A 411 0.06 -2.05 -22.02
N LEU A 412 0.41 -3.24 -22.55
CA LEU A 412 0.05 -3.61 -23.91
C LEU A 412 -1.47 -3.80 -24.05
N MET A 413 -2.11 -4.44 -23.06
CA MET A 413 -3.57 -4.56 -23.02
C MET A 413 -4.27 -3.21 -22.86
N MET A 414 -3.70 -2.30 -22.06
CA MET A 414 -4.22 -0.94 -21.95
C MET A 414 -4.13 -0.20 -23.29
N ALA A 415 -3.01 -0.32 -24.02
CA ALA A 415 -2.85 0.31 -25.33
C ALA A 415 -3.84 -0.22 -26.36
N PHE A 416 -4.05 -1.55 -26.38
CA PHE A 416 -5.06 -2.22 -27.20
C PHE A 416 -6.47 -1.67 -26.92
N ASN A 417 -6.86 -1.61 -25.65
CA ASN A 417 -8.17 -1.11 -25.23
C ASN A 417 -8.37 0.38 -25.56
N ILE A 418 -7.32 1.20 -25.49
CA ILE A 418 -7.37 2.60 -25.92
C ILE A 418 -7.63 2.70 -27.42
N GLY A 419 -7.00 1.83 -28.23
CA GLY A 419 -7.25 1.74 -29.66
C GLY A 419 -8.71 1.47 -29.98
N ARG A 420 -9.27 0.43 -29.35
CA ARG A 420 -10.69 0.07 -29.48
C ARG A 420 -11.62 1.20 -29.03
N LYS A 421 -11.31 1.84 -27.91
CA LYS A 421 -12.10 2.96 -27.38
C LYS A 421 -12.18 4.13 -28.34
N GLN A 422 -11.09 4.45 -29.06
CA GLN A 422 -11.17 5.53 -30.04
C GLN A 422 -12.17 5.23 -31.15
N VAL A 423 -12.21 3.99 -31.65
CA VAL A 423 -13.17 3.58 -32.68
C VAL A 423 -14.58 3.69 -32.13
N ALA A 424 -14.81 3.22 -30.91
CA ALA A 424 -16.10 3.35 -30.23
C ALA A 424 -16.52 4.83 -30.05
N ASP A 425 -15.61 5.72 -29.66
CA ASP A 425 -15.92 7.14 -29.50
C ASP A 425 -16.16 7.86 -30.84
N TYR A 426 -15.53 7.39 -31.92
CA TYR A 426 -15.70 7.97 -33.26
C TYR A 426 -17.04 7.58 -33.89
N TYR A 427 -17.55 6.38 -33.62
CA TYR A 427 -18.80 5.86 -34.20
C TYR A 427 -19.99 5.83 -33.22
N GLY A 428 -19.76 5.91 -31.91
CA GLY A 428 -20.78 5.90 -30.86
C GLY A 428 -21.50 7.24 -30.65
N THR A 429 -21.26 8.22 -31.52
CA THR A 429 -22.02 9.49 -31.62
C THR A 429 -22.99 9.50 -32.82
N GLY A 430 -23.36 8.34 -33.34
CA GLY A 430 -24.34 8.17 -34.41
C GLY A 430 -25.74 7.88 -33.89
#